data_AF-A0A9D4M7Q8-F1
#
_entry.id   AF-A0A9D4M7Q8-F1
#
_cell.length_a   1.000
_cell.length_b   1.000
_cell.length_c   1.000
_cell.angle_alpha   90.00
_cell.angle_beta   90.00
_cell.angle_gamma   90.00
#
_symmetry.space_group_name_H-M   'P 1'
#
loop_
_entity.id
_entity.type
_entity.pdbx_description
1 polymer ?
#
loop_
_entity_poly.entity_id
_entity_poly.type
_entity_poly.pdbx_seq_one_letter_code
_entity_poly.pdbx_strand_id
1 'polypeptide(L)'
;MTSLLCSYVTSRFVQETLINRHNRVGSRFSKYVYKEYSDSSFRSEIPKLSSYGLVGPLLHGEVGEVLRIHFRNEAEVPLSVHPHGVRYTKSNEGVCFVVGYWQVD
;
A
#
# COMPACT_ATOMS: atom_id res chain seq x y z
N MET A 1 9.91 -2.88 13.52
CA MET A 1 9.96 -3.48 12.17
C MET A 1 8.53 -3.53 11.67
N THR A 2 8.25 -2.97 10.49
CA THR A 2 6.86 -2.90 9.99
C THR A 2 6.70 -3.80 8.79
N SER A 3 5.70 -4.68 8.80
CA SER A 3 5.44 -5.65 7.73
C SER A 3 4.16 -5.25 6.99
N LEU A 4 4.28 -5.07 5.67
CA LEU A 4 3.24 -4.55 4.82
C LEU A 4 2.86 -5.58 3.75
N LEU A 5 1.61 -6.05 3.78
CA LEU A 5 1.07 -6.93 2.76
C LEU A 5 0.13 -6.16 1.85
N CYS A 6 0.30 -6.25 0.53
CA CYS A 6 -0.75 -5.81 -0.40
C CYS A 6 -1.67 -6.99 -0.72
N SER A 7 -2.97 -6.82 -0.46
CA SER A 7 -3.99 -7.87 -0.61
C SER A 7 -5.22 -7.38 -1.36
N TYR A 8 -5.96 -8.31 -1.97
CA TYR A 8 -7.18 -8.02 -2.73
C TYR A 8 -8.40 -7.89 -1.81
N VAL A 9 -9.18 -6.82 -1.97
CA VAL A 9 -10.37 -6.54 -1.16
C VAL A 9 -11.52 -6.05 -2.05
N THR A 10 -12.76 -6.47 -1.74
CA THR A 10 -13.96 -5.88 -2.34
C THR A 10 -14.57 -4.85 -1.39
N SER A 11 -14.64 -3.61 -1.83
CA SER A 11 -15.20 -2.48 -1.05
C SER A 11 -16.56 -2.06 -1.57
N ARG A 12 -17.45 -1.57 -0.68
CA ARG A 12 -18.72 -0.96 -1.06
C ARG A 12 -18.63 0.56 -0.85
N PHE A 13 -18.86 1.32 -1.91
CA PHE A 13 -19.00 2.76 -1.84
C PHE A 13 -20.48 3.12 -1.63
N VAL A 14 -20.78 3.78 -0.51
CA VAL A 14 -22.15 4.13 -0.13
C VAL A 14 -22.50 5.48 -0.75
N GLN A 15 -22.98 5.44 -1.99
CA GLN A 15 -23.63 6.60 -2.61
C GLN A 15 -24.91 6.13 -3.32
N GLU A 16 -26.02 6.81 -3.04
CA GLU A 16 -27.36 6.45 -3.52
C GLU A 16 -27.46 6.40 -5.05
N THR A 17 -26.60 7.12 -5.77
CA THR A 17 -26.55 7.15 -7.24
C THR A 17 -25.95 5.90 -7.87
N LEU A 18 -25.29 5.03 -7.09
CA LEU A 18 -24.65 3.79 -7.55
C LEU A 18 -25.58 2.57 -7.45
N ILE A 19 -26.81 2.74 -7.95
CA ILE A 19 -27.74 1.62 -8.12
C ILE A 19 -27.19 0.70 -9.22
N ASN A 20 -27.10 -0.59 -8.90
CA ASN A 20 -26.76 -1.61 -9.89
C ASN A 20 -27.90 -1.69 -10.93
N ARG A 21 -27.66 -1.13 -12.12
CA ARG A 21 -28.54 -1.20 -13.29
C ARG A 21 -27.77 -1.79 -14.45
N HIS A 22 -28.47 -2.22 -15.51
CA HIS A 22 -27.85 -2.72 -16.73
C HIS A 22 -26.69 -1.80 -17.18
N ASN A 23 -25.52 -2.40 -17.41
CA ASN A 23 -24.27 -1.73 -17.78
C ASN A 23 -23.66 -0.74 -16.76
N ARG A 24 -23.91 -0.91 -15.45
CA ARG A 24 -23.20 -0.17 -14.40
C ARG A 24 -22.51 -1.12 -13.42
N VAL A 25 -21.26 -0.80 -13.06
CA VAL A 25 -20.47 -1.54 -12.05
C VAL A 25 -21.13 -1.52 -10.66
N GLY A 26 -21.95 -0.50 -10.38
CA GLY A 26 -22.66 -0.35 -9.11
C GLY A 26 -21.76 0.20 -8.01
N SER A 27 -22.06 -0.14 -6.77
CA SER A 27 -21.36 0.37 -5.58
C SER A 27 -20.19 -0.51 -5.12
N ARG A 28 -19.95 -1.68 -5.71
CA ARG A 28 -18.89 -2.60 -5.27
C ARG A 28 -17.71 -2.57 -6.23
N PHE A 29 -16.53 -2.26 -5.69
CA PHE A 29 -15.30 -2.19 -6.46
C PHE A 29 -14.22 -3.04 -5.81
N SER A 30 -13.52 -3.79 -6.65
CA SER A 30 -12.31 -4.53 -6.30
C SER A 30 -11.13 -3.58 -6.22
N LYS A 31 -10.32 -3.72 -5.18
CA LYS A 31 -9.17 -2.86 -4.88
C LYS A 31 -8.05 -3.70 -4.29
N TYR A 32 -6.81 -3.25 -4.49
CA TYR A 32 -5.68 -3.72 -3.71
C TYR A 32 -5.46 -2.77 -2.53
N VAL A 33 -5.25 -3.33 -1.34
CA VAL A 33 -5.11 -2.58 -0.10
C VAL A 33 -3.88 -3.06 0.66
N TYR A 34 -3.11 -2.11 1.17
CA TYR A 34 -2.00 -2.41 2.07
C TYR A 34 -2.50 -2.65 3.50
N LYS A 35 -1.98 -3.69 4.13
CA LYS A 35 -2.31 -4.13 5.49
C LYS A 35 -1.05 -4.32 6.30
N GLU A 36 -1.13 -4.03 7.59
CA GLU A 36 -0.03 -4.22 8.52
C GLU A 36 -0.07 -5.60 9.16
N TYR A 37 1.10 -6.19 9.35
CA TYR A 37 1.30 -7.47 10.02
C TYR A 37 2.35 -7.33 11.11
N SER A 38 2.22 -8.15 12.16
CA SER A 38 3.12 -8.15 13.32
C SER A 38 4.59 -8.37 12.96
N ASP A 39 4.83 -9.16 11.92
CA ASP A 39 6.17 -9.62 11.54
C ASP A 39 6.20 -10.10 10.08
N SER A 40 7.39 -10.46 9.61
CA SER A 40 7.67 -10.89 8.25
C SER A 40 7.09 -12.26 7.86
N SER A 41 6.42 -12.97 8.79
CA SER A 41 5.69 -14.19 8.47
C SER A 41 4.33 -13.91 7.83
N PHE A 42 3.81 -12.67 7.96
CA PHE A 42 2.51 -12.24 7.44
C PHE A 42 1.34 -13.12 7.94
N ARG A 43 1.43 -13.64 9.17
CA ARG A 43 0.39 -14.51 9.77
C ARG A 43 -0.61 -13.76 10.64
N SER A 44 -0.15 -12.75 11.39
CA SER A 44 -0.99 -11.99 12.31
C SER A 44 -1.17 -10.56 11.80
N GLU A 45 -2.36 -10.26 11.26
CA GLU A 45 -2.73 -8.93 10.79
C GLU A 45 -2.96 -8.00 11.98
N ILE A 46 -2.40 -6.78 11.94
CA ILE A 46 -2.68 -5.73 12.91
C ILE A 46 -3.91 -4.96 12.42
N PRO A 47 -5.04 -5.00 13.17
CA PRO A 47 -6.27 -4.35 12.73
C PRO A 47 -6.12 -2.83 12.77
N LYS A 48 -6.50 -2.18 11.66
CA LYS A 48 -6.58 -0.72 11.58
C LYS A 48 -7.87 -0.19 12.21
N LEU A 49 -7.85 1.07 12.64
CA LEU A 49 -9.08 1.76 13.05
C LEU A 49 -10.07 1.83 11.89
N SER A 50 -11.35 1.60 12.20
CA SER A 50 -12.45 1.63 11.21
C SER A 50 -12.55 2.98 10.48
N SER A 51 -12.16 4.08 11.13
CA SER A 51 -12.12 5.42 10.55
C SER A 51 -11.15 5.58 9.38
N TYR A 52 -10.13 4.72 9.27
CA TYR A 52 -9.13 4.77 8.18
C TYR A 52 -9.66 4.16 6.88
N GLY A 53 -10.79 3.45 6.92
CA GLY A 53 -11.48 2.93 5.74
C GLY A 53 -10.58 2.06 4.86
N LEU A 54 -10.25 2.52 3.65
CA LEU A 54 -9.40 1.80 2.68
C LEU A 54 -7.94 2.23 2.68
N VAL A 55 -7.58 3.27 3.45
CA VAL A 55 -6.20 3.73 3.56
C VAL A 55 -5.35 2.62 4.21
N GLY A 56 -4.09 2.53 3.78
CA GLY A 56 -3.12 1.61 4.37
C GLY A 56 -2.78 1.97 5.83
N PRO A 57 -1.88 1.20 6.47
CA PRO A 57 -1.48 1.48 7.84
C PRO A 57 -0.69 2.79 7.95
N LEU A 58 -0.73 3.38 9.15
CA LEU A 58 0.07 4.54 9.47
C LEU A 58 1.53 4.11 9.68
N LEU A 59 2.42 4.57 8.81
CA LEU A 59 3.86 4.41 8.99
C LEU A 59 4.41 5.68 9.65
N HIS A 60 5.06 5.54 10.80
CA HIS A 60 5.62 6.67 11.54
C HIS A 60 7.00 6.31 12.10
N GLY A 61 7.80 7.33 12.34
CA GLY A 61 9.10 7.27 12.99
C GLY A 61 9.59 8.67 13.31
N GLU A 62 10.65 8.76 14.09
CA GLU A 62 11.25 10.01 14.53
C GLU A 62 12.43 10.43 13.64
N VAL A 63 12.83 11.69 13.77
CA VAL A 63 13.99 12.22 13.03
C VAL A 63 15.25 11.47 13.49
N GLY A 64 15.96 10.88 12.52
CA GLY A 64 17.15 10.06 12.77
C GLY A 64 16.87 8.56 12.83
N GLU A 65 15.61 8.14 12.87
CA GLU A 65 15.25 6.73 12.79
C GLU A 65 15.27 6.18 11.36
N VAL A 66 15.44 4.86 11.25
CA VAL A 66 15.37 4.14 9.98
C VAL A 66 14.10 3.31 9.92
N LEU A 67 13.20 3.68 9.01
CA LEU A 67 11.99 2.92 8.73
C LEU A 67 12.32 1.71 7.85
N ARG A 68 12.26 0.50 8.42
CA ARG A 68 12.41 -0.76 7.69
C ARG A 68 11.05 -1.38 7.42
N ILE A 69 10.65 -1.37 6.15
CA ILE A 69 9.37 -1.89 5.66
C ILE A 69 9.62 -3.24 4.96
N HIS A 70 9.01 -4.30 5.48
CA HIS A 70 8.99 -5.62 4.84
C HIS A 70 7.75 -5.72 3.96
N PHE A 71 7.91 -5.51 2.66
CA PHE A 71 6.80 -5.54 1.71
C PHE A 71 6.62 -6.92 1.08
N ARG A 72 5.38 -7.43 1.07
CA ARG A 72 4.97 -8.60 0.30
C ARG A 72 3.79 -8.24 -0.60
N ASN A 73 3.90 -8.57 -1.88
CA ASN A 73 2.84 -8.39 -2.85
C ASN A 73 2.11 -9.71 -3.08
N GLU A 74 0.82 -9.76 -2.74
CA GLU A 74 -0.08 -10.88 -3.10
C GLU A 74 -1.09 -10.49 -4.20
N ALA A 75 -0.88 -9.35 -4.86
CA ALA A 75 -1.64 -8.98 -6.05
C ALA A 75 -1.16 -9.74 -7.29
N GLU A 76 -2.06 -9.83 -8.27
CA GLU A 76 -1.78 -10.41 -9.59
C GLU A 76 -0.90 -9.51 -10.47
N VAL A 77 -0.73 -8.25 -10.06
CA VAL A 77 0.04 -7.23 -10.77
C VAL A 77 1.27 -6.80 -9.95
N PRO A 78 2.37 -6.37 -10.60
CA PRO A 78 3.52 -5.84 -9.88
C PRO A 78 3.16 -4.55 -9.16
N LEU A 79 3.36 -4.52 -7.84
CA LEU A 79 3.15 -3.36 -6.98
C LEU A 79 4.43 -3.07 -6.19
N SER A 80 4.59 -1.82 -5.79
CA SER A 80 5.74 -1.32 -5.01
C SER A 80 5.26 -0.35 -3.92
N VAL A 81 6.21 0.21 -3.17
CA VAL A 81 5.98 1.29 -2.20
C VAL A 81 6.96 2.41 -2.49
N HIS A 82 6.45 3.60 -2.84
CA HIS A 82 7.27 4.80 -3.01
C HIS A 82 7.06 5.73 -1.81
N PRO A 83 8.09 5.93 -0.96
CA PRO A 83 7.94 6.76 0.22
C PRO A 83 8.12 8.25 -0.10
N HIS A 84 7.33 9.09 0.57
CA HIS A 84 7.46 10.55 0.53
C HIS A 84 7.89 11.07 1.91
N GLY A 85 8.63 12.19 1.93
CA GLY A 85 9.02 12.86 3.18
C GLY A 85 10.13 12.17 3.99
N VAL A 86 10.81 11.18 3.41
CA VAL A 86 11.97 10.49 4.01
C VAL A 86 13.11 10.37 3.01
N ARG A 87 14.34 10.20 3.51
CA ARG A 87 15.51 9.95 2.66
C ARG A 87 15.64 8.45 2.37
N TYR A 88 15.79 8.10 1.09
CA TYR A 88 16.01 6.73 0.64
C TYR A 88 17.11 6.67 -0.43
N THR A 89 17.72 5.49 -0.59
CA THR A 89 18.66 5.20 -1.68
C THR A 89 17.90 4.87 -2.97
N LYS A 90 18.57 4.90 -4.13
CA LYS A 90 17.94 4.53 -5.41
C LYS A 90 17.30 3.14 -5.39
N SER A 91 17.93 2.18 -4.71
CA SER A 91 17.39 0.82 -4.51
C SER A 91 16.11 0.76 -3.66
N ASN A 92 15.83 1.80 -2.88
CA ASN A 92 14.69 1.91 -1.98
C ASN A 92 13.64 2.94 -2.45
N GLU A 93 13.75 3.42 -3.70
CA GLU A 93 12.81 4.40 -4.27
C GLU A 93 11.44 3.77 -4.56
N GLY A 94 11.41 2.49 -4.96
CA GLY A 94 10.15 1.82 -5.27
C GLY A 94 9.48 2.30 -6.56
N VAL A 95 10.20 2.99 -7.44
CA VAL A 95 9.70 3.36 -8.78
C VAL A 95 10.71 2.98 -9.85
N CYS A 96 10.19 2.47 -10.97
CA CYS A 96 10.97 2.10 -12.13
C CYS A 96 10.87 3.21 -13.18
N PHE A 97 11.83 4.14 -13.16
CA PHE A 97 12.06 5.05 -14.27
C PHE A 97 13.51 4.90 -14.72
N VAL A 98 13.73 4.88 -16.04
CA VAL A 98 15.08 4.93 -16.61
C VAL A 98 15.65 6.32 -16.31
N VAL A 99 16.49 6.41 -15.29
CA VAL A 99 17.37 7.58 -15.12
C VAL A 99 18.40 7.49 -16.24
N GLY A 100 18.29 8.39 -17.20
CA GLY A 100 19.36 8.62 -18.17
C GLY A 100 20.67 8.90 -17.41
N TYR A 101 21.72 8.20 -17.81
CA TYR A 101 23.05 8.24 -17.24
C TYR A 101 23.52 9.66 -16.92
N TRP A 102 23.65 9.96 -15.64
CA TRP A 102 24.86 10.56 -15.04
C TRP A 102 24.94 10.02 -13.61
N GLN A 103 25.53 8.82 -13.47
CA GLN A 103 26.11 8.43 -12.20
C GLN A 103 27.28 9.38 -11.96
N VAL A 104 27.11 10.30 -11.02
CA VAL A 104 28.24 10.84 -10.27
C VAL A 104 28.33 9.99 -9.01
N ASP A 105 29.45 9.28 -8.94
CA ASP A 105 29.89 8.47 -7.80
C ASP A 105 29.94 9.28 -6.50
#